data_AF-A0A812YS06-F1
#
_entry.id   AF-A0A812YS06-F1
#
_cell.length_a   1.000
_cell.length_b   1.000
_cell.length_c   1.000
_cell.angle_alpha   90.00
_cell.angle_beta   90.00
_cell.angle_gamma   90.00
#
_symmetry.space_group_name_H-M   'P 1'
#
loop_
_entity.id
_entity.type
_entity.pdbx_description
1 polymer ?
#
loop_
_entity_poly.entity_id
_entity_poly.type
_entity_poly.pdbx_seq_one_letter_code
_entity_poly.pdbx_strand_id
1 'polypeptide(L)' 'IGIVKQYSEKNGYGFLNASGYPQDIKFSRTELRGGPPGPGNIVSFSPVQLPDGRLQALN' A
#
# COMPACT_ATOMS: atom_id res chain seq x y z
N ILE A 1 0.28 -8.64 6.22
CA ILE A 1 -0.16 -7.35 6.82
C ILE A 1 0.93 -6.32 6.65
N GLY A 2 0.57 -5.05 6.58
CA GLY A 2 1.52 -3.94 6.46
C GLY A 2 1.01 -2.69 7.17
N ILE A 3 1.90 -1.74 7.39
CA ILE A 3 1.61 -0.49 8.09
C ILE A 3 1.61 0.63 7.07
N VAL A 4 0.52 1.37 6.98
CA VAL A 4 0.44 2.52 6.08
C VAL A 4 1.45 3.58 6.53
N LYS A 5 2.36 3.94 5.63
CA LYS A 5 3.36 4.99 5.84
C LYS A 5 2.78 6.35 5.49
N GLN A 6 2.11 6.43 4.34
CA GLN A 6 1.44 7.64 3.88
C GLN A 6 0.32 7.31 2.90
N TYR A 7 -0.69 8.17 2.85
CA TYR A 7 -1.74 8.13 1.85
C TYR A 7 -2.07 9.55 1.39
N SER A 8 -2.22 9.74 0.08
CA SER A 8 -2.62 11.01 -0.51
C SER A 8 -3.94 10.83 -1.23
N GLU A 9 -5.03 11.34 -0.64
CA GLU A 9 -6.34 11.36 -1.29
C GLU A 9 -6.33 12.13 -2.61
N LYS A 10 -5.63 13.26 -2.63
CA LYS A 10 -5.47 14.11 -3.81
C LYS A 10 -4.84 13.36 -4.98
N ASN A 11 -3.80 12.56 -4.72
CA ASN A 11 -3.10 11.82 -5.76
C ASN A 11 -3.68 10.42 -6.00
N GLY A 12 -4.56 9.93 -5.12
CA GLY A 12 -5.23 8.64 -5.25
C GLY A 12 -4.33 7.43 -4.98
N TYR A 13 -3.22 7.59 -4.26
CA TYR A 13 -2.33 6.48 -3.89
C TYR A 13 -1.61 6.73 -2.55
N GLY A 14 -1.05 5.65 -2.01
CA GLY A 14 -0.22 5.69 -0.82
C GLY A 14 0.89 4.64 -0.84
N PHE A 15 1.63 4.59 0.26
CA PHE A 15 2.69 3.62 0.49
C PHE A 15 2.53 2.98 1.86
N LEU A 16 2.86 1.70 1.95
CA LEU A 16 2.92 0.94 3.19
C LEU A 16 4.24 0.21 3.32
N ASN A 17 4.63 -0.07 4.56
CA ASN A 17 5.76 -0.95 4.89
C ASN A 17 5.25 -2.30 5.35
N ALA A 18 5.95 -3.37 4.95
CA ALA A 18 5.64 -4.72 5.37
C ALA A 18 6.91 -5.50 5.64
N SER A 19 6.93 -6.24 6.74
CA SER A 19 8.05 -7.11 7.09
C SER A 19 8.31 -8.13 5.98
N GLY A 20 9.57 -8.30 5.61
CA GLY A 20 9.99 -9.15 4.48
C GLY A 20 10.13 -8.42 3.14
N TYR A 21 9.74 -7.14 3.07
CA TYR A 21 9.95 -6.30 1.90
C TYR A 21 10.89 -5.14 2.21
N PRO A 22 12.05 -5.02 1.54
CA PRO A 22 13.01 -3.95 1.81
C PRO A 22 12.58 -2.59 1.27
N GLN A 23 11.58 -2.55 0.40
CA GLN A 23 11.07 -1.34 -0.26
C GLN A 23 9.62 -1.05 0.15
N ASP A 24 9.23 0.22 0.05
CA ASP A 24 7.85 0.65 0.22
C ASP A 24 6.95 -0.01 -0.84
N ILE A 25 5.77 -0.44 -0.42
CA ILE A 25 4.77 -1.06 -1.31
C ILE A 25 3.72 -0.03 -1.63
N LYS A 26 3.52 0.26 -2.91
CA LYS A 26 2.51 1.23 -3.38
C LYS A 26 1.12 0.60 -3.35
N PHE A 27 0.11 1.32 -2.88
CA PHE A 27 -1.29 0.95 -3.05
C PHE A 27 -2.06 2.07 -3.73
N SER A 28 -3.08 1.71 -4.50
CA SER A 28 -3.97 2.64 -5.20
C SER A 28 -5.27 2.82 -4.44
N ARG A 29 -5.94 3.96 -4.60
CA ARG A 29 -7.28 4.22 -4.02
C ARG A 29 -8.32 3.17 -4.42
N THR A 30 -8.17 2.56 -5.59
CA THR A 30 -9.06 1.50 -6.09
C THR A 30 -9.01 0.21 -5.27
N GLU A 31 -7.91 -0.03 -4.56
CA GLU A 31 -7.68 -1.23 -3.73
C GLU A 31 -8.13 -1.02 -2.27
N LEU A 32 -8.73 0.14 -1.96
CA LEU A 32 -9.15 0.47 -0.60
C LEU A 32 -10.59 0.00 -0.34
N ARG A 33 -10.73 -1.07 0.45
CA ARG A 33 -12.02 -1.54 0.95
C ARG A 33 -12.23 -1.03 2.37
N GLY A 34 -13.06 0.01 2.52
CA GLY A 34 -13.37 0.61 3.83
C GLY A 34 -12.97 2.08 3.99
N GLY A 35 -12.45 2.72 2.93
CA GLY A 35 -12.13 4.14 2.93
C GLY A 35 -10.63 4.45 3.02
N PRO A 36 -10.29 5.74 3.13
CA PRO A 36 -8.90 6.22 3.12
C PRO A 36 -8.16 5.83 4.42
N PRO A 37 -7.03 5.11 4.36
CA PRO A 37 -6.29 4.75 5.56
C PRO A 37 -5.40 5.92 6.03
N GLY A 38 -5.18 5.99 7.34
CA GLY A 38 -4.24 6.90 7.96
C GLY A 38 -2.85 6.29 8.18
N PRO A 39 -1.80 7.11 8.31
CA PRO A 39 -0.48 6.64 8.73
C PRO A 39 -0.54 5.84 10.04
N GLY A 40 0.18 4.73 10.11
CA GLY A 40 0.18 3.82 11.26
C GLY A 40 -0.94 2.79 11.28
N ASN A 41 -1.95 2.88 10.40
CA ASN A 41 -2.96 1.83 10.28
C ASN A 41 -2.36 0.52 9.76
N ILE A 42 -2.77 -0.59 10.38
CA ILE A 42 -2.42 -1.94 9.95
C ILE A 42 -3.46 -2.40 8.94
N VAL A 43 -3.00 -2.84 7.77
CA VAL A 43 -3.85 -3.31 6.67
C VAL A 43 -3.43 -4.70 6.18
N SER A 44 -4.40 -5.50 5.75
CA SER A 44 -4.16 -6.70 4.95
C SER A 44 -4.01 -6.31 3.48
N PHE A 45 -3.09 -6.97 2.77
CA PHE A 45 -2.88 -6.73 1.35
C PHE A 45 -2.19 -7.95 0.72
N SER A 46 -2.31 -8.06 -0.61
CA SER A 46 -1.58 -9.03 -1.44
C SER A 46 -0.49 -8.30 -2.23
N PRO A 47 0.80 -8.53 -1.95
CA PRO A 47 1.89 -7.95 -2.73
C PRO A 47 1.99 -8.60 -4.12
N VAL A 48 2.16 -7.77 -5.14
CA VAL A 48 2.50 -8.18 -6.50
C VAL A 48 3.73 -7.40 -6.95
N GLN A 49 4.72 -8.11 -7.47
CA GLN A 49 5.87 -7.49 -8.12
C GLN A 49 5.54 -7.25 -9.59
N LEU A 50 5.65 -6.00 -10.02
CA LEU A 50 5.45 -5.60 -11.40
C LEU A 50 6.73 -5.89 -12.22
N PRO A 51 6.61 -6.00 -13.56
CA PRO A 51 7.77 -6.23 -14.43
C PRO A 51 8.86 -5.16 -14.34
N ASP A 52 8.52 -3.95 -13.87
CA ASP A 52 9.46 -2.84 -13.63
C ASP A 52 10.21 -2.94 -12.28
N GLY A 53 9.97 -4.01 -11.51
CA GLY A 53 10.59 -4.28 -10.21
C GLY A 53 9.87 -3.64 -9.02
N ARG A 54 8.85 -2.81 -9.25
CA ARG A 54 8.09 -2.17 -8.16
C ARG A 54 7.12 -3.14 -7.52
N LEU A 55 6.85 -2.93 -6.23
CA LEU A 55 5.83 -3.66 -5.48
C LEU A 55 4.53 -2.87 -5.41
N GLN A 56 3.44 -3.54 -5.75
CA GLN A 56 2.08 -3.03 -5.61
C GLN A 56 1.29 -3.91 -4.64
N ALA A 57 0.54 -3.28 -3.75
CA ALA A 57 -0.43 -3.92 -2.88
C ALA A 57 -1.81 -3.93 -3.54
N LEU A 58 -2.44 -5.11 -3.59
CA LEU A 58 -3.77 -5.35 -4.13
C LEU A 58 -4.75 -5.86 -3.06
N ASN A 59 -6.03 -5.50 -3.16
CA ASN A 59 -7.14 -5.97 -2.30
C ASN A 59 -8.56 -5.61 -2.83
#